data_AF-A0A6A4XWR0-F1
#
_entry.id   AF-A0A6A4XWR0-F1
#
_cell.length_a   1.000
_cell.length_b   1.000
_cell.length_c   1.000
_cell.angle_alpha   90.00
_cell.angle_beta   90.00
_cell.angle_gamma   90.00
#
_symmetry.space_group_name_H-M   'P 1'
#
loop_
_entity.id
_entity.type
_entity.pdbx_description
1 polymer ?
#
loop_
_entity_poly.entity_id
_entity_poly.type
_entity_poly.pdbx_seq_one_letter_code
_entity_poly.pdbx_strand_id
1 'polypeptide(L)'
;SAMVSEIKAYREPSAMELNHLDQFLAKSESNSAISIIQQAIDILQDEFNDESEQDIVLAFNVMEDEKKAAMFIRMKGVARNIWLRRHISLLVMNEKELYEKHKKANE
;
A
#
# COMPACT_ATOMS: atom_id res chain seq x y z
N SER A 1 43.14 -41.38 4.34
CA SER A 1 42.60 -40.83 3.08
C SER A 1 41.07 -40.91 2.98
N ALA A 2 40.40 -41.95 3.48
CA ALA A 2 38.92 -42.06 3.41
C ALA A 2 38.15 -41.02 4.26
N MET A 3 38.64 -40.70 5.46
CA MET A 3 37.95 -39.82 6.42
C MET A 3 37.85 -38.34 5.94
N VAL A 4 38.78 -37.88 5.09
CA VAL A 4 38.76 -36.52 4.51
C VAL A 4 37.73 -36.42 3.38
N SER A 5 37.51 -37.50 2.64
CA SER A 5 36.47 -37.59 1.61
C SER A 5 35.07 -37.60 2.22
N GLU A 6 34.91 -38.27 3.36
CA GLU A 6 33.65 -38.32 4.10
C GLU A 6 33.24 -36.93 4.64
N ILE A 7 34.17 -36.17 5.21
CA ILE A 7 33.91 -34.79 5.69
C ILE A 7 33.52 -33.84 4.55
N LYS A 8 34.09 -34.01 3.34
CA LYS A 8 33.71 -33.22 2.16
C LYS A 8 32.30 -33.57 1.67
N ALA A 9 31.93 -34.85 1.69
CA ALA A 9 30.62 -35.32 1.28
C ALA A 9 29.46 -34.81 2.16
N TYR A 10 29.71 -34.44 3.42
CA TYR A 10 28.70 -33.78 4.28
C TYR A 10 28.60 -32.25 4.09
N ARG A 11 29.63 -31.61 3.52
CA ARG A 11 29.63 -30.16 3.26
C ARG A 11 28.91 -29.77 1.98
N GLU A 12 28.87 -30.65 0.99
CA GLU A 12 28.21 -30.37 -0.30
C GLU A 12 26.68 -30.31 -0.18
N PRO A 13 25.99 -31.26 0.52
CA PRO A 13 24.55 -31.18 0.71
C PRO A 13 24.14 -29.97 1.56
N SER A 14 24.90 -29.65 2.61
CA SER A 14 24.60 -28.52 3.50
C SER A 14 24.76 -27.16 2.80
N ALA A 15 25.74 -27.02 1.90
CA ALA A 15 25.87 -25.81 1.08
C ALA A 15 24.73 -25.67 0.05
N MET A 16 24.23 -26.78 -0.48
CA MET A 16 23.10 -26.79 -1.40
C MET A 16 21.79 -26.44 -0.69
N GLU A 17 21.57 -26.95 0.52
CA GLU A 17 20.42 -26.62 1.37
C GLU A 17 20.41 -25.14 1.78
N LEU A 18 21.56 -24.57 2.13
CA LEU A 18 21.68 -23.14 2.44
C LEU A 18 21.40 -22.26 1.20
N ASN A 19 21.93 -22.62 0.04
CA ASN A 19 21.62 -21.91 -1.21
C ASN A 19 20.14 -21.98 -1.60
N HIS A 20 19.46 -23.10 -1.30
CA HIS A 20 18.02 -23.24 -1.54
C HIS A 20 17.20 -22.40 -0.54
N LEU A 21 17.65 -22.30 0.72
CA LEU A 21 17.06 -21.39 1.71
C LEU A 21 17.25 -19.93 1.31
N ASP A 22 18.45 -19.54 0.89
CA ASP A 22 18.73 -18.18 0.41
C ASP A 22 17.91 -17.84 -0.84
N GLN A 23 17.76 -18.77 -1.80
CA GLN A 23 16.89 -18.55 -2.95
C GLN A 23 15.41 -18.47 -2.59
N PHE A 24 14.96 -19.22 -1.57
CA PHE A 24 13.58 -19.15 -1.09
C PHE A 24 13.30 -17.81 -0.39
N LEU A 25 14.24 -17.35 0.45
CA LEU A 25 14.19 -16.06 1.12
C LEU A 25 14.30 -14.89 0.12
N ALA A 26 15.21 -14.97 -0.86
CA ALA A 26 15.34 -13.96 -1.92
C ALA A 26 14.10 -13.91 -2.83
N LYS A 27 13.44 -15.06 -3.08
CA LYS A 27 12.14 -15.09 -3.78
C LYS A 27 11.02 -14.42 -2.98
N SER A 28 11.12 -14.39 -1.66
CA SER A 28 10.16 -13.67 -0.81
C SER A 28 10.36 -12.16 -0.87
N GLU A 29 11.59 -11.69 -1.12
CA GLU A 29 11.91 -10.28 -1.35
C GLU A 29 11.58 -9.80 -2.79
N SER A 30 11.46 -10.73 -3.76
CA SER A 30 11.07 -10.40 -5.14
C SER A 30 9.55 -10.37 -5.39
N ASN A 31 8.73 -10.54 -4.36
CA ASN A 31 7.36 -10.05 -4.42
C ASN A 31 7.45 -8.56 -4.13
N SER A 32 7.47 -7.73 -5.17
CA SER A 32 7.31 -6.28 -5.01
C SER A 32 6.06 -6.06 -4.15
N ALA A 33 6.25 -5.76 -2.86
CA ALA A 33 5.16 -5.55 -1.94
C ALA A 33 4.27 -4.49 -2.58
N ILE A 34 3.04 -4.85 -2.93
CA ILE A 34 2.10 -3.93 -3.60
C ILE A 34 2.04 -2.69 -2.69
N SER A 35 2.34 -1.53 -3.26
CA SER A 35 2.33 -0.27 -2.50
C SER A 35 1.01 -0.15 -1.74
N ILE A 36 1.06 0.35 -0.51
CA ILE A 36 -0.13 0.59 0.31
C ILE A 36 -1.13 1.45 -0.46
N ILE A 37 -0.64 2.42 -1.24
CA ILE A 37 -1.50 3.26 -2.08
C ILE A 37 -2.18 2.44 -3.17
N GLN A 38 -1.45 1.56 -3.85
CA GLN A 38 -2.01 0.69 -4.89
C GLN A 38 -3.10 -0.23 -4.30
N GLN A 39 -2.84 -0.87 -3.16
CA GLN A 39 -3.86 -1.71 -2.49
C GLN A 39 -5.11 -0.91 -2.11
N ALA A 40 -4.94 0.34 -1.64
CA ALA A 40 -6.06 1.19 -1.30
C ALA A 40 -6.87 1.61 -2.54
N ILE A 41 -6.19 1.88 -3.67
CA ILE A 41 -6.82 2.17 -4.96
C ILE A 41 -7.62 0.97 -5.47
N ASP A 42 -7.07 -0.23 -5.40
CA ASP A 42 -7.76 -1.45 -5.85
C ASP A 42 -9.06 -1.64 -5.05
N ILE A 43 -9.00 -1.50 -3.71
CA ILE A 43 -10.20 -1.55 -2.86
C ILE A 43 -11.20 -0.44 -3.19
N LEU A 44 -10.72 0.78 -3.50
CA LEU A 44 -11.60 1.88 -3.87
C LEU A 44 -12.36 1.56 -5.16
N GLN A 45 -11.66 1.04 -6.17
CA GLN A 45 -12.25 0.67 -7.45
C GLN A 45 -13.20 -0.52 -7.34
N ASP A 46 -12.94 -1.46 -6.44
CA ASP A 46 -13.81 -2.62 -6.23
C ASP A 46 -15.07 -2.29 -5.43
N GLU A 47 -14.96 -1.51 -4.34
CA GLU A 47 -16.07 -1.30 -3.39
C GLU A 47 -16.85 0.01 -3.59
N PHE A 48 -16.31 0.96 -4.36
CA PHE A 48 -16.90 2.30 -4.55
C PHE A 48 -17.10 2.65 -6.03
N ASN A 49 -17.19 1.65 -6.92
CA ASN A 49 -17.44 1.84 -8.35
C ASN A 49 -18.78 2.52 -8.69
N ASP A 50 -19.76 2.42 -7.80
CA ASP A 50 -21.09 3.03 -7.94
C ASP A 50 -21.13 4.52 -7.52
N GLU A 51 -20.05 5.06 -6.95
CA GLU A 51 -19.97 6.48 -6.57
C GLU A 51 -19.79 7.39 -7.78
N SER A 52 -20.06 8.69 -7.61
CA SER A 52 -19.90 9.66 -8.70
C SER A 52 -18.42 9.79 -9.11
N GLU A 53 -18.17 10.14 -10.38
CA GLU A 53 -16.81 10.39 -10.87
C GLU A 53 -16.07 11.43 -10.02
N GLN A 54 -16.78 12.46 -9.54
CA GLN A 54 -16.22 13.50 -8.68
C GLN A 54 -15.79 12.93 -7.32
N ASP A 55 -16.61 12.08 -6.71
CA ASP A 55 -16.29 11.46 -5.42
C ASP A 55 -15.12 10.49 -5.54
N ILE A 56 -15.03 9.74 -6.65
CA ILE A 56 -13.92 8.83 -6.92
C ILE A 56 -12.59 9.60 -7.05
N VAL A 57 -12.58 10.72 -7.78
CA VAL A 57 -11.37 11.56 -7.92
C VAL A 57 -10.95 12.12 -6.56
N LEU A 58 -11.89 12.63 -5.77
CA LEU A 58 -11.59 13.13 -4.43
C LEU A 58 -11.10 12.01 -3.50
N ALA A 59 -11.64 10.81 -3.64
CA ALA A 59 -11.20 9.65 -2.88
C ALA A 59 -9.76 9.23 -3.25
N PHE A 60 -9.36 9.31 -4.53
CA PHE A 60 -7.97 9.11 -4.91
C PHE A 60 -7.03 10.12 -4.24
N ASN A 61 -7.41 11.41 -4.22
CA ASN A 61 -6.63 12.44 -3.51
C ASN A 61 -6.48 12.13 -2.01
N VAL A 62 -7.50 11.52 -1.38
CA VAL A 62 -7.40 11.06 0.01
C VAL A 62 -6.39 9.91 0.16
N MET A 63 -6.26 9.02 -0.84
CA MET A 63 -5.35 7.87 -0.82
C MET A 63 -3.89 8.20 -1.12
N GLU A 64 -3.58 9.39 -1.65
CA GLU A 64 -2.18 9.82 -1.87
C GLU A 64 -1.38 9.91 -0.56
N ASP A 65 -2.06 10.08 0.58
CA ASP A 65 -1.45 10.02 1.90
C ASP A 65 -1.36 8.57 2.38
N GLU A 66 -0.13 8.04 2.46
CA GLU A 66 0.13 6.65 2.86
C GLU A 66 -0.51 6.25 4.19
N LYS A 67 -0.61 7.16 5.17
CA LYS A 67 -1.22 6.85 6.47
C LYS A 67 -2.73 6.69 6.33
N LYS A 68 -3.35 7.53 5.50
CA LYS A 68 -4.78 7.43 5.17
C LYS A 68 -5.07 6.17 4.38
N ALA A 69 -4.27 5.85 3.38
CA ALA A 69 -4.37 4.59 2.62
C ALA A 69 -4.23 3.37 3.53
N ALA A 70 -3.24 3.35 4.44
CA ALA A 70 -3.06 2.26 5.40
C ALA A 70 -4.26 2.09 6.34
N MET A 71 -4.85 3.21 6.80
CA MET A 71 -6.05 3.17 7.64
C MET A 71 -7.26 2.67 6.84
N PHE A 72 -7.44 3.15 5.61
CA PHE A 72 -8.52 2.76 4.70
C PHE A 72 -8.57 1.25 4.45
N ILE A 73 -7.41 0.64 4.17
CA ILE A 73 -7.27 -0.81 3.98
C ILE A 73 -7.74 -1.59 5.20
N ARG A 74 -7.41 -1.12 6.42
CA ARG A 74 -7.73 -1.80 7.68
C ARG A 74 -9.21 -1.75 8.05
N MET A 75 -9.91 -0.67 7.66
CA MET A 75 -11.36 -0.55 7.86
C MET A 75 -12.11 -1.38 6.83
N LYS A 76 -13.39 -1.71 7.06
CA LYS A 76 -14.25 -2.41 6.09
C LYS A 76 -15.70 -1.91 6.17
N GLY A 77 -16.45 -2.10 5.08
CA GLY A 77 -17.88 -1.82 5.03
C GLY A 77 -18.25 -0.40 5.44
N VAL A 78 -19.30 -0.25 6.25
CA VAL A 78 -19.87 1.05 6.64
C VAL A 78 -18.84 1.97 7.31
N ALA A 79 -17.97 1.43 8.16
CA ALA A 79 -16.96 2.23 8.85
C ALA A 79 -15.97 2.87 7.87
N ARG A 80 -15.54 2.11 6.85
CA ARG A 80 -14.67 2.61 5.78
C ARG A 80 -15.36 3.70 4.97
N ASN A 81 -16.64 3.49 4.60
CA ASN A 81 -17.41 4.45 3.82
C ASN A 81 -17.57 5.79 4.57
N ILE A 82 -18.01 5.76 5.83
CA ILE A 82 -18.15 6.97 6.67
C ILE A 82 -16.82 7.70 6.81
N TRP A 83 -15.73 6.96 7.05
CA TRP A 83 -14.41 7.53 7.20
C TRP A 83 -13.94 8.23 5.92
N LEU A 84 -14.16 7.60 4.75
CA LEU A 84 -13.80 8.16 3.44
C LEU A 84 -14.58 9.44 3.16
N ARG A 85 -15.92 9.42 3.31
CA ARG A 85 -16.78 10.60 3.10
C ARG A 85 -16.39 11.77 3.98
N ARG A 86 -16.00 11.50 5.24
CA ARG A 86 -15.47 12.54 6.15
C ARG A 86 -14.19 13.17 5.59
N HIS A 87 -13.27 12.37 5.06
CA HIS A 87 -11.99 12.86 4.57
C HIS A 87 -12.12 13.63 3.26
N ILE A 88 -13.03 13.19 2.38
CA ILE A 88 -13.43 13.95 1.18
C ILE A 88 -13.99 15.32 1.59
N SER A 89 -14.90 15.35 2.56
CA SER A 89 -15.48 16.61 3.04
C SER A 89 -14.43 17.58 3.57
N LEU A 90 -13.46 17.08 4.34
CA LEU A 90 -12.36 17.90 4.87
C LEU A 90 -11.45 18.43 3.77
N LEU A 91 -11.18 17.62 2.73
CA LEU A 91 -10.37 18.05 1.58
C LEU A 91 -11.04 19.23 0.86
N VAL A 92 -12.33 19.11 0.55
CA VAL A 92 -13.12 20.16 -0.11
C VAL A 92 -13.19 21.44 0.72
N MET A 93 -13.36 21.33 2.04
CA MET A 93 -13.36 22.51 2.93
C MET A 93 -12.02 23.23 2.90
N ASN A 94 -10.91 22.50 2.99
CA ASN A 94 -9.57 23.08 2.96
C ASN A 94 -9.27 23.79 1.63
N GLU A 95 -9.63 23.19 0.50
CA GLU A 95 -9.45 23.82 -0.82
C GLU A 95 -10.24 25.13 -0.95
N LYS A 96 -11.46 25.15 -0.42
CA LYS A 96 -12.30 26.36 -0.40
C LYS A 96 -11.70 27.45 0.47
N GLU A 97 -11.20 27.11 1.65
CA GLU A 97 -10.54 28.06 2.55
C GLU A 97 -9.28 28.67 1.91
N LEU A 98 -8.47 27.84 1.23
CA LEU A 98 -7.31 28.31 0.48
C LEU A 98 -7.72 29.27 -0.63
N TYR A 99 -8.74 28.93 -1.42
CA TYR A 99 -9.26 29.80 -2.48
C TYR A 99 -9.69 31.17 -1.95
N GLU A 100 -10.49 31.22 -0.89
CA GLU A 100 -10.95 32.47 -0.27
C GLU A 100 -9.80 33.31 0.30
N LYS A 101 -8.78 32.65 0.88
CA LYS A 101 -7.59 33.33 1.38
C LYS A 101 -6.80 33.98 0.24
N HIS A 102 -6.63 33.27 -0.88
CA HIS A 102 -5.93 33.81 -2.05
C HIS A 102 -6.69 34.93 -2.73
N LYS A 103 -8.03 34.85 -2.79
CA LYS A 103 -8.88 35.92 -3.30
C LYS A 103 -8.70 37.21 -2.51
N LYS A 104 -8.80 37.15 -1.18
CA LYS A 104 -8.62 38.32 -0.30
C LYS A 104 -7.22 38.93 -0.30
N ALA A 105 -6.20 38.14 -0.67
CA ALA A 105 -4.82 38.65 -0.76
C ALA A 105 -4.54 39.42 -2.06
N ASN A 106 -5.41 39.26 -3.07
CA ASN A 106 -5.30 39.89 -4.39
C ASN A 106 -6.33 41.02 -4.59
N GLU A 107 -7.13 41.34 -3.57
CA GLU A 107 -8.03 42.49 -3.47
C GLU A 107 -7.37 43.60 -2.64
#